data_AF-A0A8B9WG13-F1
#
_entry.id   AF-A0A8B9WG13-F1
#
_cell.length_a   1.000
_cell.length_b   1.000
_cell.length_c   1.000
_cell.angle_alpha   90.00
_cell.angle_beta   90.00
_cell.angle_gamma   90.00
#
_symmetry.space_group_name_H-M   'P 1'
#
loop_
_entity.id
_entity.type
_entity.pdbx_description
1 polymer ?
#
loop_
_entity_poly.entity_id
_entity_poly.type
_entity_poly.pdbx_seq_one_letter_code
_entity_poly.pdbx_strand_id
1 'polypeptide(L)'
;YFTEFTLHVGVLTFRVDLAKVLDLHAFDSLSGISLQKKLQHVPTTQPHLDQSIITVTFEVPGNAEEESLNVYIQDLLWEKNVRNRDDACMEVIRLKGLVSIKDKPQQVIVQGVHELYDLEETPVNWEDDSERTNRLVLIGRNLDKDILKQLFIATVTETEKRWTTHFQEDQVCP
;
A
#
# COMPACT_ATOMS: atom_id res chain seq x y z
N TYR A 1 44.83 -16.88 -0.18
CA TYR A 1 43.74 -17.06 0.78
C TYR A 1 42.99 -15.74 0.89
N PHE A 2 41.73 -15.76 0.44
CA PHE A 2 40.65 -14.79 0.59
C PHE A 2 40.88 -13.30 0.25
N THR A 3 40.30 -12.92 -0.89
CA THR A 3 39.95 -11.56 -1.32
C THR A 3 38.75 -11.06 -0.53
N GLU A 4 38.86 -9.89 0.10
CA GLU A 4 37.71 -9.12 0.59
C GLU A 4 37.02 -8.44 -0.59
N PHE A 5 35.77 -8.83 -0.87
CA PHE A 5 34.87 -8.12 -1.77
C PHE A 5 33.97 -7.22 -0.91
N THR A 6 34.28 -5.92 -0.84
CA THR A 6 33.35 -4.92 -0.31
C THR A 6 32.44 -4.47 -1.44
N LEU A 7 31.21 -4.97 -1.46
CA LEU A 7 30.18 -4.53 -2.39
C LEU A 7 29.52 -3.26 -1.83
N HIS A 8 29.94 -2.08 -2.29
CA HIS A 8 29.20 -0.84 -2.06
C HIS A 8 27.99 -0.83 -3.00
N VAL A 9 26.83 -1.25 -2.50
CA VAL A 9 25.56 -1.08 -3.22
C VAL A 9 25.22 0.41 -3.16
N GLY A 10 25.57 1.13 -4.23
CA GLY A 10 25.22 2.53 -4.41
C GLY A 10 23.70 2.68 -4.50
N VAL A 11 23.11 3.29 -3.48
CA VAL A 11 21.73 3.78 -3.53
C VAL A 11 21.68 4.89 -4.59
N LEU A 12 21.10 4.59 -5.75
CA LEU A 12 20.82 5.59 -6.78
C LEU A 12 19.66 6.48 -6.33
N THR A 13 19.95 7.49 -5.51
CA THR A 13 18.98 8.54 -5.21
C THR A 13 18.80 9.42 -6.44
N PHE A 14 17.76 9.20 -7.24
CA PHE A 14 17.32 10.15 -8.25
C PHE A 14 16.65 11.35 -7.56
N ARG A 15 17.46 12.34 -7.17
CA ARG A 15 16.96 13.65 -6.75
C ARG A 15 16.58 14.43 -8.00
N VAL A 16 15.33 14.30 -8.44
CA VAL A 16 14.78 15.22 -9.44
C VAL A 16 14.53 16.54 -8.73
N ASP A 17 15.19 17.60 -9.19
CA ASP A 17 14.92 18.95 -8.73
C ASP A 17 13.48 19.32 -9.09
N LEU A 18 12.65 19.57 -8.08
CA LEU A 18 11.23 19.88 -8.26
C LEU A 18 11.03 21.09 -9.17
N ALA A 19 11.98 22.04 -9.18
CA ALA A 19 11.96 23.17 -10.10
C ALA A 19 11.98 22.69 -11.56
N LYS A 20 12.77 21.67 -11.92
CA LYS A 20 12.82 21.13 -13.30
C LYS A 20 11.56 20.36 -13.72
N VAL A 21 10.75 19.88 -12.76
CA VAL A 21 9.48 19.21 -13.05
C VAL A 21 8.35 20.23 -13.24
N LEU A 22 8.42 21.35 -12.52
CA LEU A 22 7.41 22.41 -12.55
C LEU A 22 7.68 23.48 -13.61
N ASP A 23 8.94 23.68 -14.02
CA ASP A 23 9.38 24.69 -14.99
C ASP A 23 9.19 24.24 -16.46
N LEU A 24 8.00 23.73 -16.77
CA LEU A 24 7.64 23.37 -18.16
C LEU A 24 7.09 24.55 -18.96
N HIS A 25 7.04 25.76 -18.39
CA HIS A 25 6.44 26.97 -19.01
C HIS A 25 5.10 26.69 -19.72
N ALA A 26 4.36 25.65 -19.30
CA ALA A 26 3.25 25.08 -20.06
C ALA A 26 2.08 26.05 -20.22
N PHE A 27 2.10 27.15 -19.44
CA PHE A 27 1.11 28.20 -19.43
C PHE A 27 1.66 29.60 -19.74
N ASP A 28 2.96 29.76 -20.00
CA ASP A 28 3.58 31.09 -20.11
C ASP A 28 3.31 31.80 -21.44
N SER A 29 2.91 31.07 -22.48
CA SER A 29 2.61 31.66 -23.80
C SER A 29 1.11 31.74 -24.09
N LEU A 30 0.34 32.27 -23.14
CA LEU A 30 -1.09 32.53 -23.34
C LEU A 30 -1.38 34.00 -23.14
N SER A 31 -1.18 34.79 -24.20
CA SER A 31 -1.94 36.01 -24.37
C SER A 31 -3.43 35.64 -24.25
N GLY A 32 -4.11 36.22 -23.26
CA GLY A 32 -5.42 35.74 -22.75
C GLY A 32 -6.57 35.63 -23.75
N ILE A 33 -6.38 36.05 -25.01
CA ILE A 33 -7.34 35.96 -26.11
C ILE A 33 -7.23 34.61 -26.85
N SER A 34 -6.05 33.99 -26.90
CA SER A 34 -5.81 32.73 -27.63
C SER A 34 -6.37 31.51 -26.88
N LEU A 35 -6.34 31.54 -25.54
CA LEU A 35 -6.80 30.43 -24.72
C LEU A 35 -8.31 30.22 -24.83
N GLN A 36 -9.10 31.30 -24.81
CA GLN A 36 -10.56 31.22 -24.94
C GLN A 36 -10.98 30.63 -26.30
N LYS A 37 -10.25 30.96 -27.38
CA LYS A 37 -10.54 30.45 -28.73
C LYS A 37 -10.10 29.00 -28.93
N LYS A 38 -9.04 28.56 -28.26
CA LYS A 38 -8.61 27.14 -28.21
C LYS A 38 -9.49 26.30 -27.29
N LEU A 39 -9.97 26.82 -26.17
CA LEU A 39 -10.90 26.13 -25.27
C LEU A 39 -12.26 25.86 -25.91
N GLN A 40 -12.69 26.69 -26.86
CA GLN A 40 -13.93 26.46 -27.64
C GLN A 40 -13.83 25.28 -28.62
N HIS A 41 -12.63 24.80 -28.94
CA HIS A 41 -12.37 23.74 -29.94
C HIS A 41 -11.61 22.53 -29.37
N VAL A 42 -11.39 22.46 -28.06
CA VAL A 42 -11.01 21.19 -27.43
C VAL A 42 -12.30 20.38 -27.36
N PRO A 43 -12.43 19.25 -28.09
CA PRO A 43 -13.51 18.32 -27.80
C PRO A 43 -13.36 18.02 -26.32
N THR A 44 -14.41 18.27 -25.54
CA THR A 44 -14.47 17.96 -24.11
C THR A 44 -13.80 16.61 -23.92
N THR A 45 -12.55 16.63 -23.44
CA THR A 45 -11.82 15.41 -23.14
C THR A 45 -12.72 14.72 -22.15
N GLN A 46 -13.22 13.54 -22.53
CA GLN A 46 -13.94 12.67 -21.63
C GLN A 46 -13.19 12.69 -20.29
N PRO A 47 -13.89 12.75 -19.14
CA PRO A 47 -13.20 12.64 -17.87
C PRO A 47 -12.26 11.44 -17.96
N HIS A 48 -10.94 11.69 -17.91
CA HIS A 48 -9.91 10.65 -18.01
C HIS A 48 -9.93 9.70 -16.80
N LEU A 49 -10.89 9.92 -15.90
CA LEU A 49 -11.17 9.10 -14.74
C LEU A 49 -12.17 8.05 -15.15
N ASP A 50 -11.68 6.82 -15.28
CA ASP A 50 -12.52 5.65 -15.43
C ASP A 50 -13.46 5.55 -14.21
N GLN A 51 -14.77 5.74 -14.44
CA GLN A 51 -15.79 5.77 -13.39
C GLN A 51 -15.97 4.42 -12.69
N SER A 52 -15.37 3.34 -13.20
CA SER A 52 -15.36 2.03 -12.53
C SER A 52 -14.34 1.94 -11.40
N ILE A 53 -13.42 2.90 -11.27
CA ILE A 53 -12.43 2.93 -10.20
C ILE A 53 -13.06 3.52 -8.94
N ILE A 54 -13.03 2.73 -7.87
CA ILE A 54 -13.51 3.09 -6.55
C ILE A 54 -12.37 3.08 -5.53
N THR A 55 -12.55 3.81 -4.44
CA THR A 55 -11.63 3.85 -3.31
C THR A 55 -12.29 3.22 -2.08
N VAL A 56 -11.62 2.25 -1.49
CA VAL A 56 -12.01 1.61 -0.24
C VAL A 56 -11.02 1.99 0.85
N THR A 57 -11.53 2.33 2.02
CA THR A 57 -10.72 2.60 3.21
C THR A 57 -11.30 1.90 4.41
N PHE A 58 -10.42 1.25 5.18
CA PHE A 58 -10.78 0.59 6.42
C PHE A 58 -9.65 0.68 7.45
N GLU A 59 -10.04 0.50 8.70
CA GLU A 59 -9.16 0.54 9.86
C GLU A 59 -9.37 -0.74 10.67
N VAL A 60 -8.27 -1.32 11.13
CA VAL A 60 -8.24 -2.56 11.91
C VAL A 60 -7.24 -2.40 13.06
N PRO A 61 -7.70 -2.47 14.32
CA PRO A 61 -6.80 -2.42 15.47
C PRO A 61 -5.95 -3.71 15.57
N GLY A 62 -4.75 -3.59 16.15
CA GLY A 62 -3.86 -4.72 16.41
C GLY A 62 -2.55 -4.67 15.63
N ASN A 63 -1.72 -5.70 15.85
CA ASN A 63 -0.41 -5.84 15.23
C ASN A 63 -0.44 -6.91 14.14
N ALA A 64 -0.01 -6.56 12.93
CA ALA A 64 0.18 -7.53 11.86
C ALA A 64 1.59 -8.13 11.95
N GLU A 65 1.74 -9.39 11.59
CA GLU A 65 3.07 -9.95 11.31
C GLU A 65 3.47 -9.61 9.88
N GLU A 66 4.74 -9.26 9.68
CA GLU A 66 5.26 -8.85 8.38
C GLU A 66 5.07 -9.93 7.32
N GLU A 67 5.27 -11.20 7.67
CA GLU A 67 5.05 -12.35 6.79
C GLU A 67 3.58 -12.47 6.38
N SER A 68 2.65 -12.46 7.33
CA SER A 68 1.22 -12.57 7.06
C SER A 68 0.70 -11.38 6.24
N LEU A 69 1.20 -10.17 6.54
CA LEU A 69 0.91 -8.97 5.77
C LEU A 69 1.38 -9.10 4.32
N ASN A 70 2.60 -9.61 4.11
CA ASN A 70 3.15 -9.83 2.78
C ASN A 70 2.28 -10.80 1.97
N VAL A 71 1.88 -11.93 2.55
CA VAL A 71 0.97 -12.88 1.89
C VAL A 71 -0.35 -12.22 1.51
N TYR A 72 -0.97 -11.47 2.44
CA TYR A 72 -2.20 -10.74 2.15
C TYR A 72 -2.05 -9.76 0.97
N ILE A 73 -0.95 -9.01 0.91
CA ILE A 73 -0.70 -8.06 -0.19
C ILE A 73 -0.45 -8.80 -1.50
N GLN A 74 0.33 -9.89 -1.47
CA GLN A 74 0.63 -10.70 -2.65
C GLN A 74 -0.64 -11.34 -3.23
N ASP A 75 -1.50 -11.92 -2.39
CA ASP A 75 -2.79 -12.49 -2.79
C ASP A 75 -3.71 -11.42 -3.41
N LEU A 76 -3.63 -10.20 -2.89
CA LEU A 76 -4.45 -9.10 -3.37
C LEU A 76 -3.96 -8.49 -4.68
N LEU A 77 -2.64 -8.38 -4.88
CA LEU A 77 -2.04 -7.72 -6.04
C LEU A 77 -1.74 -8.69 -7.20
N TRP A 78 -1.26 -9.90 -6.93
CA TRP A 78 -0.79 -10.84 -7.95
C TRP A 78 -1.86 -11.85 -8.35
N GLU A 79 -2.45 -12.49 -7.36
CA GLU A 79 -3.29 -13.66 -7.58
C GLU A 79 -4.64 -13.28 -8.20
N LYS A 80 -5.11 -12.04 -7.99
CA LYS A 80 -6.42 -11.55 -8.48
C LYS A 80 -7.57 -12.52 -8.17
N ASN A 81 -7.39 -13.36 -7.16
CA ASN A 81 -8.33 -14.42 -6.81
C ASN A 81 -9.40 -13.94 -5.83
N VAL A 82 -9.24 -12.73 -5.28
CA VAL A 82 -10.23 -12.12 -4.40
C VAL A 82 -11.43 -11.68 -5.23
N ARG A 83 -12.57 -12.34 -5.00
CA ARG A 83 -13.84 -12.02 -5.64
C ARG A 83 -14.74 -11.24 -4.71
N ASN A 84 -15.51 -10.32 -5.26
CA ASN A 84 -16.54 -9.60 -4.52
C ASN A 84 -17.80 -10.45 -4.33
N ARG A 85 -18.81 -9.90 -3.64
CA ARG A 85 -20.10 -10.59 -3.41
C ARG A 85 -20.84 -10.99 -4.68
N ASP A 86 -20.57 -10.29 -5.79
CA ASP A 86 -21.18 -10.53 -7.11
C ASP A 86 -20.34 -11.47 -7.99
N ASP A 87 -19.36 -12.18 -7.40
CA ASP A 87 -18.42 -13.08 -8.07
C ASP A 87 -17.49 -12.39 -9.10
N ALA A 88 -17.40 -11.06 -9.06
CA ALA A 88 -16.48 -10.29 -9.89
C ALA A 88 -15.08 -10.24 -9.26
N CYS A 89 -14.06 -10.41 -10.10
CA CYS A 89 -12.66 -10.26 -9.71
C CYS A 89 -12.39 -8.82 -9.22
N MET A 90 -11.82 -8.70 -8.03
CA MET A 90 -11.30 -7.43 -7.53
C MET A 90 -9.96 -7.13 -8.20
N GLU A 91 -9.78 -5.87 -8.58
CA GLU A 91 -8.52 -5.39 -9.15
C GLU A 91 -8.04 -4.21 -8.33
N VAL A 92 -6.88 -4.36 -7.66
CA VAL A 92 -6.24 -3.25 -6.95
C VAL A 92 -5.20 -2.59 -7.86
N ILE A 93 -5.40 -1.30 -8.13
CA ILE A 93 -4.49 -0.48 -8.94
C ILE A 93 -3.46 0.19 -8.03
N ARG A 94 -3.90 0.63 -6.85
CA ARG A 94 -3.03 1.28 -5.87
C ARG A 94 -3.42 0.86 -4.46
N LEU A 95 -2.42 0.50 -3.68
CA LEU A 95 -2.51 0.28 -2.25
C LEU A 95 -1.68 1.34 -1.53
N LYS A 96 -2.21 1.91 -0.47
CA LYS A 96 -1.46 2.64 0.54
C LYS A 96 -1.96 2.26 1.91
N GLY A 97 -1.07 2.13 2.87
CA GLY A 97 -1.48 1.89 4.24
C GLY A 97 -0.43 2.29 5.24
N LEU A 98 -0.89 2.60 6.44
CA LEU A 98 -0.07 2.72 7.62
C LEU A 98 -0.40 1.51 8.47
N VAL A 99 0.58 0.65 8.71
CA VAL A 99 0.40 -0.61 9.41
C VAL A 99 1.28 -0.65 10.65
N SER A 100 0.82 -1.37 11.66
CA SER A 100 1.58 -1.70 12.84
C SER A 100 2.12 -3.12 12.70
N ILE A 101 3.44 -3.25 12.69
CA ILE A 101 4.11 -4.54 12.62
C ILE A 101 4.51 -4.99 14.02
N LYS A 102 4.25 -6.25 14.32
CA LYS A 102 4.67 -6.91 15.57
C LYS A 102 6.18 -6.77 15.78
N ASP A 103 6.58 -6.55 17.03
CA ASP A 103 7.98 -6.36 17.43
C ASP A 103 8.69 -5.13 16.83
N LYS A 104 7.96 -4.26 16.10
CA LYS A 104 8.47 -2.97 15.62
C LYS A 104 7.78 -1.81 16.37
N PRO A 105 8.51 -0.87 16.99
CA PRO A 105 7.91 0.30 17.63
C PRO A 105 7.48 1.36 16.61
N GLN A 106 8.06 1.34 15.41
CA GLN A 106 7.81 2.31 14.35
C GLN A 106 6.55 2.01 13.56
N GLN A 107 5.91 3.05 13.04
CA GLN A 107 4.87 2.91 12.04
C GLN A 107 5.51 2.51 10.71
N VAL A 108 4.87 1.60 9.98
CA VAL A 108 5.34 1.15 8.67
C VAL A 108 4.34 1.60 7.61
N ILE A 109 4.84 2.22 6.54
CA ILE A 109 4.04 2.56 5.38
C ILE A 109 4.13 1.41 4.39
N VAL A 110 2.98 0.84 4.03
CA VAL A 110 2.86 -0.02 2.86
C VAL A 110 2.39 0.81 1.69
N GLN A 111 3.03 0.64 0.54
CA GLN A 111 2.55 1.22 -0.71
C GLN A 111 2.72 0.25 -1.85
N GLY A 112 1.69 0.14 -2.69
CA GLY A 112 1.71 -0.72 -3.86
C GLY A 112 1.05 -0.05 -5.07
N VAL A 113 1.56 -0.40 -6.25
CA VAL A 113 1.06 0.04 -7.54
C VAL A 113 1.04 -1.18 -8.46
N HIS A 114 -0.16 -1.55 -8.91
CA HIS A 114 -0.39 -2.79 -9.65
C HIS A 114 0.17 -3.99 -8.87
N GLU A 115 1.19 -4.66 -9.40
CA GLU A 115 1.78 -5.87 -8.82
C GLU A 115 3.01 -5.57 -7.95
N LEU A 116 3.44 -4.32 -7.83
CA LEU A 116 4.61 -3.98 -7.02
C LEU A 116 4.18 -3.40 -5.70
N TYR A 117 4.84 -3.79 -4.62
CA TYR A 117 4.67 -3.17 -3.32
C TYR A 117 6.00 -3.03 -2.59
N ASP A 118 6.00 -2.11 -1.63
CA ASP A 118 7.13 -1.81 -0.76
C ASP A 118 6.64 -1.53 0.67
N LEU A 119 7.52 -1.79 1.63
CA LEU A 119 7.31 -1.53 3.06
C LEU A 119 8.42 -0.60 3.55
N GLU A 120 8.03 0.61 3.97
CA GLU A 120 8.95 1.63 4.44
C GLU A 120 8.72 1.92 5.92
N GLU A 121 9.76 1.73 6.74
CA GLU A 121 9.72 2.12 8.15
C GLU A 121 9.79 3.64 8.27
N THR A 122 8.86 4.21 9.04
CA THR A 122 8.84 5.65 9.29
C THR A 122 9.71 6.00 10.50
N PRO A 123 10.20 7.24 10.63
CA PRO A 123 10.86 7.71 11.85
C PRO A 123 9.89 7.92 13.02
N VAL A 124 8.59 7.67 12.82
CA VAL A 124 7.53 7.89 13.82
C VAL A 124 7.26 6.60 14.56
N ASN A 125 7.37 6.63 15.88
CA ASN A 125 6.98 5.51 16.75
C ASN A 125 5.48 5.58 17.05
N TRP A 126 4.88 4.42 17.31
CA TRP A 126 3.59 4.35 17.97
C TRP A 126 3.72 4.92 19.39
N GLU A 127 2.75 5.71 19.84
CA GLU A 127 2.77 6.32 21.18
C GLU A 127 2.50 5.27 22.28
N ASP A 128 1.57 4.35 22.02
CA ASP A 128 1.21 3.25 22.92
C ASP A 128 0.95 1.96 22.10
N ASP A 129 1.43 0.83 22.62
CA ASP A 129 1.22 -0.49 22.00
C ASP A 129 -0.26 -0.93 22.00
N SER A 130 -1.08 -0.38 22.89
CA SER A 130 -2.51 -0.69 23.02
C SER A 130 -3.41 0.05 22.00
N GLU A 131 -2.92 1.12 21.38
CA GLU A 131 -3.70 1.93 20.41
C GLU A 131 -3.30 1.71 18.94
N ARG A 132 -2.39 0.77 18.70
CA ARG A 132 -1.88 0.46 17.36
C ARG A 132 -3.02 0.10 16.41
N THR A 133 -3.16 0.91 15.36
CA THR A 133 -4.27 0.80 14.40
C THR A 133 -3.75 0.82 12.98
N ASN A 134 -4.08 -0.23 12.23
CA ASN A 134 -3.76 -0.35 10.81
C ASN A 134 -4.79 0.41 9.99
N ARG A 135 -4.35 1.22 9.04
CA ARG A 135 -5.20 2.02 8.16
C ARG A 135 -4.81 1.75 6.71
N LEU A 136 -5.74 1.20 5.92
CA LEU A 136 -5.48 0.85 4.53
C LEU A 136 -6.41 1.61 3.61
N VAL A 137 -5.86 2.07 2.48
CA VAL A 137 -6.51 2.75 1.38
C VAL A 137 -6.21 1.99 0.10
N LEU A 138 -7.25 1.43 -0.51
CA LEU A 138 -7.16 0.69 -1.76
C LEU A 138 -7.94 1.41 -2.84
N ILE A 139 -7.36 1.51 -4.02
CA ILE A 139 -7.97 2.12 -5.19
C ILE A 139 -7.97 1.09 -6.30
N GLY A 140 -9.13 0.83 -6.89
CA GLY A 140 -9.30 -0.32 -7.76
C GLY A 140 -10.72 -0.49 -8.28
N ARG A 141 -10.96 -1.61 -8.98
CA ARG A 141 -12.27 -1.96 -9.54
C ARG A 141 -12.90 -3.11 -8.77
N ASN A 142 -14.23 -3.10 -8.69
CA ASN A 142 -15.02 -4.15 -8.02
C ASN A 142 -14.65 -4.42 -6.55
N LEU A 143 -13.95 -3.49 -5.89
CA LEU A 143 -13.48 -3.67 -4.52
C LEU A 143 -14.67 -3.82 -3.54
N ASP A 144 -14.62 -4.84 -2.68
CA ASP A 144 -15.56 -5.01 -1.57
C ASP A 144 -14.87 -4.72 -0.26
N LYS A 145 -15.31 -3.66 0.41
CA LYS A 145 -14.73 -3.21 1.69
C LYS A 145 -14.80 -4.28 2.77
N ASP A 146 -15.92 -5.00 2.87
CA ASP A 146 -16.12 -5.93 3.97
C ASP A 146 -15.23 -7.15 3.77
N ILE A 147 -15.14 -7.68 2.56
CA ILE A 147 -14.25 -8.82 2.25
C ILE A 147 -12.78 -8.45 2.49
N LEU A 148 -12.33 -7.31 1.96
CA LEU A 148 -10.94 -6.85 2.16
C LEU A 148 -10.62 -6.62 3.63
N LYS A 149 -11.56 -6.03 4.39
CA LYS A 149 -11.40 -5.83 5.83
C LYS A 149 -11.35 -7.16 6.58
N GLN A 150 -12.22 -8.12 6.24
CA GLN A 150 -12.24 -9.43 6.91
C GLN A 150 -10.97 -10.24 6.65
N LEU A 151 -10.48 -10.24 5.41
CA LEU A 151 -9.20 -10.86 5.06
C LEU A 151 -8.05 -10.24 5.87
N PHE A 152 -8.01 -8.90 5.96
CA PHE A 152 -6.98 -8.22 6.76
C PHE A 152 -7.13 -8.50 8.27
N ILE A 153 -8.36 -8.59 8.81
CA ILE A 153 -8.57 -9.00 10.20
C ILE A 153 -8.05 -10.42 10.44
N ALA A 154 -8.24 -11.34 9.50
CA ALA A 154 -7.69 -12.69 9.60
C ALA A 154 -6.15 -12.63 9.68
N THR A 155 -5.51 -11.82 8.84
CA THR A 155 -4.05 -11.58 8.87
C THR A 155 -3.57 -11.05 10.22
N VAL A 156 -4.30 -10.13 10.85
CA VAL A 156 -3.96 -9.57 12.16
C VAL A 156 -4.20 -10.59 13.28
N THR A 157 -5.27 -11.38 13.22
CA THR A 157 -5.66 -12.33 14.29
C THR A 157 -4.94 -13.67 14.23
N GLU A 158 -4.46 -14.11 13.08
CA GLU A 158 -3.68 -15.36 12.94
C GLU A 158 -2.37 -15.31 13.74
N THR A 159 -1.86 -14.10 13.98
CA THR A 159 -0.73 -13.81 14.88
C THR A 159 -1.01 -14.17 16.35
N GLU A 160 -2.28 -14.18 16.79
CA GLU A 160 -2.63 -14.57 18.16
C GLU A 160 -2.68 -16.10 18.34
N LYS A 161 -2.97 -16.85 17.27
CA LYS A 161 -3.06 -18.32 17.32
C LYS A 161 -1.69 -18.99 17.22
N ARG A 162 -0.72 -18.41 16.51
CA ARG A 162 0.63 -18.98 16.38
C ARG A 162 1.40 -18.98 17.71
N TRP A 163 1.07 -18.09 18.65
CA TRP A 163 1.69 -18.02 19.98
C TRP A 163 1.14 -19.04 20.98
N THR A 164 -0.11 -19.49 20.82
CA THR A 164 -0.69 -20.49 21.74
C THR A 164 -0.18 -21.90 21.47
N THR A 165 0.31 -22.18 20.26
CA THR A 165 0.89 -23.50 19.92
C THR A 165 2.36 -23.65 20.31
N HIS A 166 3.10 -22.55 20.51
CA HIS A 166 4.54 -22.61 20.82
C HIS A 166 4.89 -22.74 22.31
N PHE A 167 3.90 -22.68 23.22
CA PHE A 167 4.12 -22.79 24.67
C PHE A 167 3.71 -24.14 25.28
N GLN A 168 3.27 -25.12 24.47
CA GLN A 168 2.81 -26.43 24.96
C GLN A 168 3.79 -27.59 24.74
N GLU A 169 5.05 -27.33 24.39
CA GLU A 169 6.03 -28.38 24.08
C GLU A 169 7.27 -28.40 25.00
N ASP A 170 7.17 -27.87 26.22
CA ASP A 170 8.29 -27.89 27.20
C ASP A 170 7.91 -28.38 28.61
N GLN A 171 6.83 -29.13 28.78
CA GLN A 171 6.56 -29.81 30.05
C GLN A 171 6.04 -31.23 29.88
N VAL A 172 6.95 -32.19 29.65
CA VAL A 172 6.93 -33.50 30.34
C VAL A 172 8.37 -34.04 30.48
N CYS A 173 8.91 -33.95 31.70
CA CYS A 173 9.77 -34.97 32.33
C CYS A 173 9.12 -35.23 33.71
N PRO A 174 9.13 -36.46 34.25
CA PRO A 174 10.12 -37.53 34.07
C PRO A 174 9.60 -38.82 33.42
#